data_AF-A0A367EFV9-F1
#
_entry.id   AF-A0A367EFV9-F1
#
_cell.length_a   1.000
_cell.length_b   1.000
_cell.length_c   1.000
_cell.angle_alpha   90.00
_cell.angle_beta   90.00
_cell.angle_gamma   90.00
#
_symmetry.space_group_name_H-M   'P 1'
#
loop_
_entity.id
_entity.type
_entity.pdbx_description
1 polymer ?
#
loop_
_entity_poly.entity_id
_entity_poly.type
_entity_poly.pdbx_seq_one_letter_code
_entity_poly.pdbx_strand_id
1 'polypeptide(L)'
;MAAGTRHECGTVPGTRRTGAVRQPSRGGTPSRSRTLVDVRAREKVRSHILHVVTLESWPTRNQRILRDQLRAHPEDAARYANLKRAIVDAGTPPAVYARAKTALVQELTDRARAQLGLPPVPVWEKQ
;
A
#
# COMPACT_ATOMS: atom_id res chain seq x y z
N MET A 1 22.92 24.60 47.56
CA MET A 1 23.81 23.44 47.31
C MET A 1 23.01 22.16 47.48
N ALA A 2 23.41 21.08 46.79
CA ALA A 2 22.70 19.82 46.44
C ALA A 2 21.73 19.98 45.24
N ALA A 3 22.07 19.66 43.97
CA ALA A 3 22.52 18.39 43.34
C ALA A 3 21.50 17.26 43.54
N GLY A 4 20.62 17.00 42.58
CA GLY A 4 20.79 15.98 41.52
C GLY A 4 19.77 14.87 41.78
N THR A 5 18.88 14.52 40.84
CA THR A 5 19.04 13.29 40.04
C THR A 5 18.10 13.40 38.83
N ARG A 6 18.67 13.46 37.62
CA ARG A 6 17.94 13.28 36.36
C ARG A 6 17.81 11.78 36.13
N HIS A 7 16.61 11.30 35.83
CA HIS A 7 16.41 9.93 35.38
C HIS A 7 16.86 9.82 33.93
N GLU A 8 17.95 9.09 33.74
CA GLU A 8 18.49 8.72 32.44
C GLU A 8 17.59 7.66 31.80
N CYS A 9 16.98 8.01 30.66
CA CYS A 9 16.24 7.08 29.83
C CYS A 9 17.24 6.17 29.12
N GLY A 10 17.39 4.95 29.65
CA GLY A 10 18.28 3.92 29.13
C GLY A 10 18.01 3.61 27.65
N THR A 11 19.03 3.82 26.84
CA THR A 11 19.06 3.43 25.43
C THR A 11 19.21 1.92 25.32
N VAL A 12 18.19 1.23 24.82
CA VAL A 12 18.30 -0.20 24.45
C VAL A 12 18.97 -0.28 23.08
N PRO A 13 20.10 -1.01 22.92
CA PRO A 13 20.76 -1.15 21.63
C PRO A 13 19.99 -2.14 20.76
N GLY A 14 18.99 -1.64 20.03
CA GLY A 14 18.31 -2.36 18.96
C GLY A 14 19.20 -2.39 17.71
N THR A 15 19.63 -3.58 17.31
CA THR A 15 20.40 -3.87 16.10
C THR A 15 19.74 -3.25 14.86
N ARG A 16 20.31 -2.15 14.35
CA ARG A 16 20.02 -1.62 13.02
C ARG A 16 20.55 -2.60 11.98
N ARG A 17 19.70 -3.51 11.50
CA ARG A 17 19.89 -4.06 10.15
C ARG A 17 19.27 -3.08 9.17
N THR A 18 20.11 -2.23 8.60
CA THR A 18 19.85 -1.46 7.39
C THR A 18 19.50 -2.47 6.27
N GLY A 19 18.21 -2.64 6.01
CA GLY A 19 17.75 -3.34 4.82
C GLY A 19 18.27 -2.61 3.58
N ALA A 20 18.88 -3.36 2.67
CA ALA A 20 19.56 -2.84 1.49
C ALA A 20 18.68 -1.85 0.71
N VAL A 21 19.15 -0.61 0.61
CA VAL A 21 18.67 0.36 -0.36
C VAL A 21 19.10 -0.16 -1.74
N ARG A 22 18.14 -0.65 -2.54
CA ARG A 22 18.41 -0.91 -3.95
C ARG A 22 18.62 0.44 -4.64
N GLN A 23 19.87 0.79 -4.93
CA GLN A 23 20.18 1.97 -5.74
C GLN A 23 19.66 1.77 -7.17
N PRO A 24 19.05 2.78 -7.80
CA PRO A 24 18.76 2.73 -9.22
C PRO A 24 20.07 2.78 -10.01
N SER A 25 20.25 1.83 -10.94
CA SER A 25 21.33 1.84 -11.92
C SER A 25 21.29 3.13 -12.73
N ARG A 26 22.39 3.88 -12.74
CA ARG A 26 22.58 5.03 -13.64
C ARG A 26 22.66 4.51 -15.07
N GLY A 27 21.67 4.83 -15.91
CA GLY A 27 21.74 4.57 -17.35
C GLY A 27 20.47 4.09 -18.05
N GLY A 28 19.27 4.37 -17.55
CA GLY A 28 18.01 4.05 -18.24
C GLY A 28 17.08 5.25 -18.28
N THR A 29 16.39 5.45 -19.42
CA THR A 29 15.27 6.40 -19.58
C THR A 29 14.35 6.32 -18.36
N PRO A 30 13.99 7.45 -17.69
CA PRO A 30 13.20 7.39 -16.48
C PRO A 30 11.80 6.83 -16.79
N SER A 31 11.58 5.57 -16.40
CA SER A 31 10.23 5.02 -16.25
C SER A 31 9.49 5.88 -15.23
N ARG A 32 8.34 6.43 -15.64
CA ARG A 32 7.60 7.50 -14.94
C ARG A 32 7.02 7.08 -13.58
N SER A 33 7.17 5.84 -13.14
CA SER A 33 6.57 5.31 -11.92
C SER A 33 7.50 5.44 -10.71
N ARG A 34 7.60 6.66 -10.16
CA ARG A 34 8.41 6.99 -8.98
C ARG A 34 7.62 6.80 -7.67
N THR A 35 7.09 5.60 -7.45
CA THR A 35 6.37 5.25 -6.20
C THR A 35 7.32 4.62 -5.20
N LEU A 36 7.46 5.19 -4.00
CA LEU A 36 8.16 4.54 -2.90
C LEU A 36 7.15 3.81 -2.02
N VAL A 37 7.47 2.56 -1.65
CA VAL A 37 6.65 1.77 -0.72
C VAL A 37 7.53 1.33 0.44
N ASP A 38 7.14 1.75 1.64
CA ASP A 38 7.76 1.32 2.89
C ASP A 38 6.78 0.43 3.67
N VAL A 39 7.30 -0.62 4.31
CA VAL A 39 6.50 -1.59 5.05
C VAL A 39 7.07 -1.74 6.44
N ARG A 40 6.29 -1.35 7.45
CA ARG A 40 6.62 -1.57 8.85
C ARG A 40 6.00 -2.88 9.33
N ALA A 41 6.80 -3.66 10.06
CA ALA A 41 6.35 -4.84 10.77
C ALA A 41 6.54 -4.70 12.29
N ARG A 42 5.62 -5.28 13.06
CA ARG A 42 5.73 -5.47 14.51
C ARG A 42 5.61 -6.97 14.76
N GLU A 43 6.52 -7.55 15.55
CA GLU A 43 6.47 -8.99 15.89
C GLU A 43 6.35 -9.89 14.65
N LYS A 44 7.05 -9.53 13.55
CA LYS A 44 7.01 -10.18 12.23
C LYS A 44 5.68 -10.11 11.48
N VAL A 45 4.69 -9.39 12.01
CA VAL A 45 3.41 -9.09 11.34
C VAL A 45 3.47 -7.70 10.72
N ARG A 46 3.18 -7.60 9.42
CA ARG A 46 3.08 -6.29 8.74
C ARG A 46 1.93 -5.48 9.35
N SER A 47 2.22 -4.27 9.79
CA SER A 47 1.23 -3.40 10.46
C SER A 47 0.96 -2.12 9.68
N HIS A 48 1.95 -1.58 8.99
CA HIS A 48 1.81 -0.34 8.21
C HIS A 48 2.43 -0.51 6.83
N ILE A 49 1.76 0.02 5.82
CA ILE A 49 2.27 0.11 4.46
C ILE A 49 2.12 1.58 4.04
N LEU A 50 3.25 2.26 3.86
CA LEU A 50 3.29 3.64 3.41
C LEU A 50 3.56 3.68 1.90
N HIS A 51 2.64 4.29 1.16
CA HIS A 51 2.83 4.60 -0.26
C HIS A 51 3.12 6.09 -0.39
N VAL A 52 4.32 6.44 -0.85
CA VAL A 52 4.70 7.83 -1.15
C VAL A 52 4.62 8.06 -2.65
N VAL A 53 3.88 9.08 -3.04
CA VAL A 53 3.58 9.43 -4.43
C VAL A 53 3.77 10.93 -4.63
N THR A 54 3.96 11.36 -5.89
CA THR A 54 4.00 12.78 -6.22
C THR A 54 2.60 13.38 -6.18
N LEU A 55 2.50 14.67 -5.85
CA LEU A 55 1.22 15.39 -5.85
C LEU A 55 0.53 15.33 -7.23
N GLU A 56 1.32 15.47 -8.30
CA GLU A 56 0.84 15.37 -9.69
C GLU A 56 0.15 14.03 -9.98
N SER A 57 0.73 12.91 -9.49
CA SER A 57 0.15 11.59 -9.72
C SER A 57 -1.07 11.28 -8.84
N TRP A 58 -1.31 12.06 -7.79
CA TRP A 58 -2.31 11.75 -6.77
C TRP A 58 -3.75 11.62 -7.28
N PRO A 59 -4.25 12.46 -8.22
CA PRO A 59 -5.62 12.34 -8.72
C PRO A 59 -5.90 11.03 -9.46
N THR A 60 -4.89 10.42 -10.08
CA THR A 60 -5.04 9.23 -10.93
C THR A 60 -4.58 7.94 -10.26
N ARG A 61 -4.15 7.99 -9.00
CA ARG A 61 -3.72 6.80 -8.24
C ARG A 61 -4.89 5.84 -8.04
N ASN A 62 -4.70 4.59 -8.46
CA ASN A 62 -5.70 3.52 -8.29
C ASN A 62 -6.09 3.32 -6.81
N GLN A 63 -5.18 3.52 -5.85
CA GLN A 63 -5.53 3.43 -4.41
C GLN A 63 -6.54 4.51 -3.99
N ARG A 64 -6.40 5.73 -4.54
CA ARG A 64 -7.33 6.84 -4.28
C ARG A 64 -8.66 6.58 -4.97
N ILE A 65 -8.62 6.24 -6.26
CA ILE A 65 -9.81 5.97 -7.08
C ILE A 65 -10.64 4.85 -6.45
N LEU A 66 -10.03 3.72 -6.10
CA LEU A 66 -10.72 2.61 -5.43
C LEU A 66 -11.30 3.04 -4.08
N ARG A 67 -10.56 3.81 -3.27
CA ARG A 67 -11.05 4.30 -1.98
C ARG A 67 -12.31 5.15 -2.16
N ASP A 68 -12.30 6.04 -3.15
CA ASP A 68 -13.41 6.97 -3.39
C ASP A 68 -14.63 6.19 -3.94
N GLN A 69 -14.42 5.22 -4.84
CA GLN A 69 -15.46 4.28 -5.29
C GLN A 69 -16.11 3.55 -4.11
N LEU A 70 -15.32 2.90 -3.25
CA LEU A 70 -15.86 2.13 -2.12
C LEU A 70 -16.57 2.98 -1.07
N ARG A 71 -16.27 4.29 -1.00
CA ARG A 71 -16.96 5.22 -0.09
C ARG A 71 -18.28 5.70 -0.66
N ALA A 72 -18.34 5.94 -1.96
CA ALA A 72 -19.56 6.37 -2.65
C ALA A 72 -20.55 5.22 -2.89
N HIS A 73 -20.07 3.97 -2.91
CA HIS A 73 -20.82 2.78 -3.28
C HIS A 73 -20.77 1.70 -2.18
N PRO A 74 -21.66 1.74 -1.18
CA PRO A 74 -21.70 0.77 -0.09
C PRO A 74 -21.83 -0.69 -0.54
N GLU A 75 -22.52 -0.94 -1.67
CA GLU A 75 -22.65 -2.24 -2.31
C GLU A 75 -21.31 -2.80 -2.78
N ASP A 76 -20.45 -1.96 -3.35
CA ASP A 76 -19.10 -2.36 -3.78
C ASP A 76 -18.20 -2.64 -2.58
N ALA A 77 -18.33 -1.84 -1.51
CA ALA A 77 -17.64 -2.08 -0.25
C ALA A 77 -18.05 -3.43 0.37
N ALA A 78 -19.35 -3.75 0.37
CA ALA A 78 -19.85 -5.03 0.83
C ALA A 78 -19.32 -6.19 -0.02
N ARG A 79 -19.34 -6.06 -1.35
CA ARG A 79 -18.83 -7.08 -2.28
C ARG A 79 -17.33 -7.33 -2.08
N TYR A 80 -16.54 -6.26 -1.94
CA TYR A 80 -15.12 -6.37 -1.69
C TYR A 80 -14.81 -6.95 -0.30
N ALA A 81 -15.60 -6.61 0.73
CA ALA A 81 -15.44 -7.20 2.06
C ALA A 81 -15.77 -8.69 2.07
N ASN A 82 -16.86 -9.11 1.40
CA ASN A 82 -17.25 -10.51 1.24
C ASN A 82 -16.16 -11.31 0.53
N LEU A 83 -15.60 -10.79 -0.57
CA LEU A 83 -14.51 -11.46 -1.27
C LEU A 83 -13.28 -11.66 -0.37
N LYS A 84 -12.86 -10.63 0.38
CA LYS A 84 -11.71 -10.75 1.28
C LYS A 84 -11.92 -11.83 2.34
N ARG A 85 -13.12 -11.93 2.91
CA ARG A 85 -13.47 -12.99 3.88
C ARG A 85 -13.43 -14.35 3.22
N ALA A 86 -14.12 -14.54 2.09
CA ALA A 86 -14.14 -15.81 1.37
C ALA A 86 -12.74 -16.32 0.99
N ILE A 87 -11.82 -15.43 0.60
CA ILE A 87 -10.42 -15.81 0.31
C ILE A 87 -9.71 -16.36 1.56
N VAL A 88 -9.93 -15.73 2.72
CA VAL A 88 -9.37 -16.18 4.00
C VAL A 88 -10.01 -17.49 4.45
N ASP A 89 -11.34 -17.59 4.35
CA ASP A 89 -12.10 -18.80 4.72
C ASP A 89 -11.70 -20.00 3.85
N ALA A 90 -11.34 -19.76 2.59
CA ALA A 90 -10.79 -20.77 1.69
C ALA A 90 -9.33 -21.19 2.01
N GLY A 91 -8.72 -20.63 3.06
CA GLY A 91 -7.35 -20.97 3.47
C GLY A 91 -6.28 -20.44 2.51
N THR A 92 -6.59 -19.42 1.70
CA THR A 92 -5.65 -18.90 0.70
C THR A 92 -4.37 -18.38 1.36
N PRO A 93 -3.17 -18.85 0.95
CA PRO A 93 -1.92 -18.38 1.52
C PRO A 93 -1.73 -16.86 1.35
N PRO A 94 -1.11 -16.16 2.31
CA PRO A 94 -0.89 -14.72 2.23
C PRO A 94 -0.17 -14.24 0.96
N ALA A 95 0.66 -15.09 0.35
CA ALA A 95 1.35 -14.82 -0.91
C ALA A 95 0.39 -14.73 -2.11
N VAL A 96 -0.70 -15.49 -2.11
CA VAL A 96 -1.68 -15.58 -3.20
C VAL A 96 -2.86 -14.64 -2.96
N TYR A 97 -3.11 -14.26 -1.71
CA TYR A 97 -4.19 -13.36 -1.30
C TYR A 97 -4.30 -12.09 -2.15
N ALA A 98 -3.17 -11.46 -2.47
CA ALA A 98 -3.17 -10.24 -3.28
C ALA A 98 -3.71 -10.48 -4.68
N ARG A 99 -3.34 -11.60 -5.31
CA ARG A 99 -3.80 -12.01 -6.64
C ARG A 99 -5.27 -12.41 -6.63
N ALA A 100 -5.72 -13.10 -5.58
CA ALA A 100 -7.08 -13.62 -5.46
C ALA A 100 -8.15 -12.53 -5.49
N LYS A 101 -7.83 -11.30 -5.05
CA LYS A 101 -8.74 -10.15 -5.12
C LYS A 101 -8.54 -9.24 -6.34
N THR A 102 -7.52 -9.49 -7.17
CA THR A 102 -7.13 -8.59 -8.26
C THR A 102 -8.25 -8.37 -9.26
N ALA A 103 -8.98 -9.43 -9.65
CA ALA A 103 -10.05 -9.31 -10.65
C ALA A 103 -11.15 -8.33 -10.21
N LEU A 104 -11.63 -8.45 -8.97
CA LEU A 104 -12.62 -7.51 -8.44
C LEU A 104 -12.06 -6.10 -8.30
N VAL A 105 -10.82 -5.96 -7.80
CA VAL A 105 -10.18 -4.64 -7.68
C VAL A 105 -10.03 -3.97 -9.05
N GLN A 106 -9.69 -4.72 -10.09
CA GLN A 106 -9.60 -4.25 -11.47
C GLN A 106 -10.97 -3.73 -11.94
N GLU A 107 -12.02 -4.55 -11.83
CA GLU A 107 -13.38 -4.17 -12.24
C GLU A 107 -13.86 -2.88 -11.57
N LEU A 108 -13.74 -2.79 -10.24
CA LEU A 108 -14.18 -1.62 -9.48
C LEU A 108 -13.37 -0.38 -9.85
N THR A 109 -12.07 -0.53 -10.07
CA THR A 109 -11.19 0.59 -10.43
C THR A 109 -11.46 1.05 -11.85
N ASP A 110 -11.66 0.15 -12.81
CA ASP A 110 -11.95 0.50 -14.21
C ASP A 110 -13.28 1.23 -14.34
N ARG A 111 -14.32 0.79 -13.61
CA ARG A 111 -15.59 1.53 -13.56
C ARG A 111 -15.41 2.93 -13.02
N ALA A 112 -14.69 3.08 -11.92
CA ALA A 112 -14.43 4.39 -11.32
C ALA A 112 -13.55 5.28 -12.23
N ARG A 113 -12.59 4.70 -12.95
CA ARG A 113 -11.78 5.40 -13.96
C ARG A 113 -12.63 5.88 -15.13
N ALA A 114 -13.56 5.05 -15.61
CA ALA A 114 -14.48 5.43 -16.68
C ALA A 114 -15.36 6.63 -16.28
N GLN A 115 -15.86 6.66 -15.04
CA GLN A 115 -16.61 7.80 -14.51
C GLN A 115 -15.78 9.10 -14.44
N LEU A 116 -14.45 8.98 -14.33
CA LEU A 116 -13.50 10.08 -14.33
C LEU A 116 -12.95 10.43 -15.73
N GLY A 117 -13.42 9.75 -16.79
CA GLY A 117 -12.90 9.92 -18.16
C GLY A 117 -11.48 9.39 -18.37
N LEU A 118 -11.02 8.51 -17.48
CA LEU A 118 -9.68 7.91 -17.53
C LEU A 118 -9.73 6.54 -18.23
N PRO A 119 -8.71 6.18 -19.04
CA PRO A 119 -8.62 4.85 -19.63
C PRO A 119 -8.34 3.79 -18.55
N PRO A 120 -8.78 2.54 -18.72
CA PRO A 120 -8.45 1.45 -17.80
C PRO A 120 -6.94 1.22 -17.76
N VAL A 121 -6.42 0.89 -16.57
CA VAL A 121 -5.01 0.54 -16.38
C VAL A 121 -4.88 -0.64 -15.41
N PRO A 122 -3.86 -1.51 -15.56
CA PRO A 122 -3.68 -2.62 -14.64
C PRO A 122 -3.48 -2.15 -13.18
N VAL A 123 -4.28 -2.68 -12.24
CA VAL A 123 -4.26 -2.22 -10.83
C VAL A 123 -3.01 -2.62 -10.06
N TRP A 124 -2.20 -3.55 -10.58
CA TRP A 124 -0.92 -3.93 -10.00
C TRP A 124 0.22 -2.98 -10.38
N GLU A 125 0.04 -2.16 -11.42
CA GLU A 125 1.01 -1.13 -11.77
C GLU A 125 0.92 0.03 -10.78
N LYS A 126 2.07 0.37 -10.19
CA LYS A 126 2.22 1.53 -9.33
C LYS A 126 2.69 2.71 -10.19
N GLN A 127 1.78 3.25 -11.02
CA GLN A 127 2.01 4.46 -11.84
C GLN A 127 2.15 5.68 -10.95
#